data_AF-A0A6V8NJU7-F1
#
_entry.id   AF-A0A6V8NJU7-F1
#
_cell.length_a   1.000
_cell.length_b   1.000
_cell.length_c   1.000
_cell.angle_alpha   90.00
_cell.angle_beta   90.00
_cell.angle_gamma   90.00
#
_symmetry.space_group_name_H-M   'P 1'
#
loop_
_entity.id
_entity.type
_entity.pdbx_description
1 polymer ?
#
loop_
_entity_poly.entity_id
_entity_poly.type
_entity_poly.pdbx_seq_one_letter_code
_entity_poly.pdbx_strand_id
1 'polypeptide(L)'
;ALVNDQHRRLRRTLASDEALAWQREHLQGNLIYFARYTSQTAVPGRPHQDWRRRQWNKYQDKMQRGWGTIDADLRRFGGWPRPDGPEMLCRWNMQAAPPDILLTNYSMLEYMLVRPIEAPIFEQTKEWLAASRQHILTLVLDEAHTYTGARGTEVAYLIRRLFERLEVGPEQVRCIATSASLGETEEALRRVRHFASELFGHPEDRFTVIRAE
;
A
#
# COMPACT_ATOMS: atom_id res chain seq x y z
N ALA A 1 7.67 1.02 -12.95
CA ALA A 1 6.75 0.12 -13.68
C ALA A 1 5.93 -0.73 -12.72
N LEU A 2 6.56 -1.37 -11.73
CA LEU A 2 5.94 -2.29 -10.77
C LEU A 2 4.72 -1.75 -10.02
N VAL A 3 4.80 -0.55 -9.41
CA VAL A 3 3.67 0.05 -8.67
C VAL A 3 2.42 0.24 -9.54
N ASN A 4 2.59 0.52 -10.84
CA ASN A 4 1.45 0.67 -11.75
C ASN A 4 0.81 -0.69 -12.07
N ASP A 5 1.60 -1.76 -12.16
CA ASP A 5 1.07 -3.10 -12.37
C ASP A 5 0.30 -3.60 -11.13
N GLN A 6 0.92 -3.48 -9.94
CA GLN A 6 0.28 -3.80 -8.66
C GLN A 6 -1.04 -3.04 -8.48
N HIS A 7 -1.04 -1.75 -8.82
CA HIS A 7 -2.24 -0.92 -8.74
C HIS A 7 -3.34 -1.36 -9.72
N ARG A 8 -2.99 -1.74 -10.95
CA ARG A 8 -3.97 -2.32 -11.91
C ARG A 8 -4.53 -3.64 -11.41
N ARG A 9 -3.70 -4.49 -10.79
CA ARG A 9 -4.16 -5.75 -10.19
C ARG A 9 -5.16 -5.49 -9.06
N LEU A 10 -4.91 -4.52 -8.18
CA LEU A 10 -5.87 -4.15 -7.14
C LEU A 10 -7.20 -3.66 -7.71
N ARG A 11 -7.18 -2.83 -8.76
CA ARG A 11 -8.43 -2.45 -9.45
C ARG A 11 -9.19 -3.66 -9.98
N ARG A 12 -8.49 -4.60 -10.63
CA ARG A 12 -9.11 -5.82 -11.13
C ARG A 12 -9.68 -6.68 -9.99
N THR A 13 -8.97 -6.79 -8.88
CA THR A 13 -9.36 -7.65 -7.74
C THR A 13 -10.45 -7.04 -6.86
N LEU A 14 -10.46 -5.72 -6.65
CA LEU A 14 -11.30 -5.05 -5.66
C LEU A 14 -12.38 -4.13 -6.27
N ALA A 15 -12.27 -3.76 -7.55
CA ALA A 15 -13.18 -2.80 -8.19
C ALA A 15 -13.96 -3.36 -9.40
N SER A 16 -13.87 -4.66 -9.66
CA SER A 16 -14.77 -5.33 -10.63
C SER A 16 -16.21 -5.34 -10.12
N ASP A 17 -17.19 -5.52 -11.02
CA ASP A 17 -18.60 -5.59 -10.63
C ASP A 17 -18.84 -6.75 -9.65
N GLU A 18 -18.24 -7.91 -9.92
CA GLU A 18 -18.33 -9.10 -9.07
C GLU A 18 -17.68 -8.86 -7.71
N ALA A 19 -16.50 -8.24 -7.68
CA ALA A 19 -15.80 -7.92 -6.44
C ALA A 19 -16.59 -6.94 -5.57
N LEU A 20 -17.23 -5.93 -6.17
CA LEU A 20 -18.05 -4.97 -5.45
C LEU A 20 -19.33 -5.59 -4.90
N ALA A 21 -20.00 -6.44 -5.68
CA ALA A 21 -21.18 -7.16 -5.24
C ALA A 21 -20.83 -8.08 -4.06
N TRP A 22 -19.76 -8.87 -4.20
CA TRP A 22 -19.28 -9.76 -3.15
C TRP A 22 -18.94 -9.00 -1.86
N GLN A 23 -18.18 -7.90 -1.95
CA GLN A 23 -17.82 -7.09 -0.78
C GLN A 23 -19.06 -6.53 -0.07
N ARG A 24 -20.03 -5.98 -0.80
CA ARG A 24 -21.26 -5.44 -0.18
C ARG A 24 -22.06 -6.52 0.55
N GLU A 25 -22.13 -7.71 -0.03
CA GLU A 25 -22.82 -8.86 0.56
C GLU A 25 -22.11 -9.38 1.82
N HIS A 26 -20.77 -9.47 1.80
CA HIS A 26 -19.99 -10.16 2.85
C HIS A 26 -19.38 -9.23 3.90
N LEU A 27 -19.25 -7.93 3.61
CA LEU A 27 -18.62 -6.94 4.49
C LEU A 27 -19.63 -5.92 5.04
N GLN A 28 -20.90 -6.33 5.20
CA GLN A 28 -21.97 -5.49 5.76
C GLN A 28 -22.14 -4.17 4.99
N GLY A 29 -22.05 -4.23 3.66
CA GLY A 29 -22.11 -3.05 2.79
C GLY A 29 -20.80 -2.25 2.68
N ASN A 30 -19.76 -2.58 3.44
CA ASN A 30 -18.45 -1.93 3.33
C ASN A 30 -17.66 -2.40 2.10
N LEU A 31 -16.65 -1.63 1.74
CA LEU A 31 -15.68 -1.94 0.69
C LEU A 31 -14.26 -1.91 1.28
N ILE A 32 -13.35 -2.67 0.68
CA ILE A 32 -11.92 -2.63 0.96
C ILE A 32 -11.31 -1.52 0.11
N TYR A 33 -10.97 -0.42 0.76
CA TYR A 33 -10.39 0.76 0.13
C TYR A 33 -8.91 0.58 -0.12
N PHE A 34 -8.47 1.00 -1.31
CA PHE A 34 -7.06 0.99 -1.65
C PHE A 34 -6.64 2.30 -2.30
N ALA A 35 -5.38 2.66 -2.16
CA ALA A 35 -4.87 3.89 -2.76
C ALA A 35 -3.39 3.82 -3.07
N ARG A 36 -3.01 4.41 -4.19
CA ARG A 36 -1.61 4.69 -4.49
C ARG A 36 -1.22 6.05 -3.93
N TYR A 37 -0.22 6.10 -3.05
CA TYR A 37 0.37 7.32 -2.50
C TYR A 37 1.82 7.47 -2.98
N THR A 38 1.99 8.18 -4.09
CA THR A 38 3.29 8.45 -4.76
C THR A 38 3.29 9.88 -5.32
N SER A 39 4.38 10.29 -5.98
CA SER A 39 4.46 11.59 -6.67
C SER A 39 3.40 11.77 -7.77
N GLN A 40 2.81 10.68 -8.26
CA GLN A 40 1.76 10.68 -9.28
C GLN A 40 0.33 10.72 -8.72
N THR A 41 0.16 10.66 -7.40
CA THR A 41 -1.17 10.71 -6.78
C THR A 41 -1.77 12.09 -6.94
N ALA A 42 -3.06 12.15 -7.32
CA ALA A 42 -3.68 13.40 -7.69
C ALA A 42 -3.75 14.37 -6.51
N VAL A 43 -3.46 15.64 -6.85
CA VAL A 43 -3.58 16.83 -6.02
C VAL A 43 -2.69 16.83 -4.77
N PRO A 44 -1.50 17.44 -4.82
CA PRO A 44 -0.64 17.58 -3.66
C PRO A 44 -1.12 18.69 -2.70
N GLY A 45 -0.64 18.64 -1.45
CA GLY A 45 -0.85 19.69 -0.44
C GLY A 45 -2.28 19.76 0.10
N ARG A 46 -2.74 20.91 0.61
CA ARG A 46 -4.01 21.05 1.36
C ARG A 46 -5.21 21.51 0.49
N PRO A 47 -6.46 21.15 0.85
CA PRO A 47 -7.68 21.46 0.10
C PRO A 47 -8.16 22.91 0.16
N HIS A 48 -7.61 23.76 1.03
CA HIS A 48 -8.02 25.16 1.17
C HIS A 48 -7.57 26.06 -0.01
N GLN A 49 -6.91 25.50 -1.03
CA GLN A 49 -6.45 26.24 -2.21
C GLN A 49 -7.42 26.02 -3.37
N ASP A 50 -8.12 27.06 -3.82
CA ASP A 50 -9.18 26.98 -4.83
C ASP A 50 -8.72 26.34 -6.16
N TRP A 51 -7.49 26.66 -6.59
CA TRP A 51 -6.94 26.09 -7.82
C TRP A 51 -6.76 24.57 -7.73
N ARG A 52 -6.47 24.03 -6.54
CA ARG A 52 -6.35 22.58 -6.32
C ARG A 52 -7.71 21.90 -6.31
N ARG A 53 -8.73 22.53 -5.75
CA ARG A 53 -10.12 22.04 -5.85
C ARG A 53 -10.57 21.99 -7.31
N ARG A 54 -10.27 23.04 -8.09
CA ARG A 54 -10.53 23.03 -9.54
C ARG A 54 -9.76 21.94 -10.28
N GLN A 55 -8.50 21.68 -9.92
CA GLN A 55 -7.73 20.58 -10.48
C GLN A 55 -8.35 19.22 -10.15
N TRP A 56 -8.79 19.02 -8.91
CA TRP A 56 -9.49 17.81 -8.48
C TRP A 56 -10.79 17.59 -9.26
N ASN A 57 -11.65 18.61 -9.34
CA ASN A 57 -12.91 18.52 -10.09
C ASN A 57 -12.66 18.18 -11.56
N LYS A 58 -11.68 18.82 -12.21
CA LYS A 58 -11.28 18.48 -13.59
C LYS A 58 -10.83 17.02 -13.74
N TYR A 59 -10.11 16.49 -12.74
CA TYR A 59 -9.68 15.09 -12.74
C TYR A 59 -10.88 14.14 -12.58
N GLN A 60 -11.81 14.45 -11.67
CA GLN A 60 -13.04 13.67 -11.49
C GLN A 60 -13.90 13.66 -12.75
N ASP A 61 -14.11 14.81 -13.40
CA ASP A 61 -14.86 14.90 -14.65
C ASP A 61 -14.21 14.10 -15.78
N LYS A 62 -12.86 14.12 -15.85
CA LYS A 62 -12.10 13.33 -16.82
C LYS A 62 -12.28 11.84 -16.55
N MET A 63 -12.17 11.43 -15.28
CA MET A 63 -12.37 10.04 -14.87
C MET A 63 -13.77 9.55 -15.22
N GLN A 64 -14.82 10.30 -14.84
CA GLN A 64 -16.21 9.92 -15.07
C GLN A 64 -16.51 9.79 -16.57
N ARG A 65 -16.11 10.79 -17.37
CA ARG A 65 -16.26 10.73 -18.83
C ARG A 65 -15.49 9.55 -19.43
N GLY A 66 -14.24 9.38 -19.01
CA GLY A 66 -13.38 8.29 -19.48
C GLY A 66 -13.97 6.92 -19.17
N TRP A 67 -14.59 6.74 -17.99
CA TRP A 67 -15.24 5.49 -17.62
C TRP A 67 -16.39 5.14 -18.55
N GLY A 68 -17.22 6.10 -18.96
CA GLY A 68 -18.31 5.85 -19.90
C GLY A 68 -17.83 5.45 -21.31
N THR A 69 -16.67 5.95 -21.74
CA THR A 69 -16.14 5.77 -23.10
C THR A 69 -15.14 4.63 -23.25
N ILE A 70 -14.55 4.16 -22.15
CA ILE A 70 -13.49 3.14 -22.24
C ILE A 70 -14.09 1.76 -22.50
N ASP A 71 -13.37 0.98 -23.31
CA ASP A 71 -13.72 -0.39 -23.68
C ASP A 71 -13.94 -1.28 -22.44
N ALA A 72 -14.89 -2.21 -22.54
CA ALA A 72 -15.27 -3.08 -21.43
C ALA A 72 -14.11 -3.94 -20.93
N ASP A 73 -13.22 -4.41 -21.82
CA ASP A 73 -12.05 -5.19 -21.44
C ASP A 73 -11.03 -4.32 -20.71
N LEU A 74 -10.83 -3.08 -21.14
CA LEU A 74 -9.95 -2.13 -20.42
C LEU A 74 -10.46 -1.82 -19.00
N ARG A 75 -11.79 -1.82 -18.77
CA ARG A 75 -12.36 -1.73 -17.41
C ARG A 75 -12.00 -2.96 -16.59
N ARG A 76 -12.17 -4.16 -17.17
CA ARG A 76 -11.85 -5.44 -16.52
C ARG A 76 -10.36 -5.58 -16.17
N PHE A 77 -9.46 -5.06 -17.00
CA PHE A 77 -8.02 -5.10 -16.74
C PHE A 77 -7.51 -4.01 -15.78
N GLY A 78 -8.39 -3.19 -15.19
CA GLY A 78 -8.00 -2.14 -14.25
C GLY A 78 -7.25 -0.97 -14.89
N GLY A 79 -7.39 -0.80 -16.21
CA GLY A 79 -6.70 0.26 -16.97
C GLY A 79 -7.15 1.67 -16.57
N TRP A 80 -8.36 1.82 -16.02
CA TRP A 80 -8.96 3.10 -15.66
C TRP A 80 -9.60 3.05 -14.26
N PRO A 81 -9.53 4.15 -13.49
CA PRO A 81 -10.20 4.21 -12.19
C PRO A 81 -11.72 4.21 -12.33
N ARG A 82 -12.38 3.42 -11.48
CA ARG A 82 -13.84 3.31 -11.44
C ARG A 82 -14.43 4.44 -10.58
N PRO A 83 -15.38 5.24 -11.08
CA PRO A 83 -15.94 6.39 -10.34
C PRO A 83 -16.64 6.05 -9.01
N ASP A 84 -17.34 4.91 -8.96
CA ASP A 84 -18.06 4.37 -7.80
C ASP A 84 -17.29 3.24 -7.09
N GLY A 85 -15.99 3.12 -7.37
CA GLY A 85 -15.12 2.08 -6.82
C GLY A 85 -14.44 2.47 -5.51
N PRO A 86 -13.70 1.55 -4.89
CA PRO A 86 -13.04 1.76 -3.61
C PRO A 86 -11.63 2.35 -3.76
N GLU A 87 -11.22 2.73 -4.97
CA GLU A 87 -9.93 3.38 -5.19
C GLU A 87 -9.98 4.83 -4.71
N MET A 88 -9.16 5.16 -3.71
CA MET A 88 -8.96 6.54 -3.31
C MET A 88 -7.96 7.20 -4.25
N LEU A 89 -8.39 8.28 -4.90
CA LEU A 89 -7.63 8.94 -5.97
C LEU A 89 -6.97 10.25 -5.52
N CYS A 90 -7.50 10.86 -4.46
CA CYS A 90 -7.05 12.14 -3.93
C CYS A 90 -6.27 11.94 -2.62
N ARG A 91 -5.11 12.60 -2.50
CA ARG A 91 -4.32 12.56 -1.25
C ARG A 91 -5.11 13.05 -0.04
N TRP A 92 -6.00 14.03 -0.22
CA TRP A 92 -6.80 14.59 0.87
C TRP A 92 -7.72 13.55 1.49
N ASN A 93 -8.31 12.69 0.65
CA ASN A 93 -9.16 11.62 1.15
C ASN A 93 -8.33 10.62 1.95
N MET A 94 -7.15 10.23 1.45
CA MET A 94 -6.25 9.29 2.14
C MET A 94 -5.71 9.86 3.45
N GLN A 95 -5.46 11.17 3.51
CA GLN A 95 -5.04 11.87 4.72
C GLN A 95 -6.18 11.98 5.74
N ALA A 96 -7.41 12.19 5.27
CA ALA A 96 -8.58 12.27 6.14
C ALA A 96 -9.01 10.89 6.67
N ALA A 97 -8.98 9.87 5.81
CA ALA A 97 -9.33 8.48 6.10
C ALA A 97 -8.35 7.56 5.36
N PRO A 98 -7.36 6.96 6.05
CA PRO A 98 -6.40 6.08 5.42
C PRO A 98 -7.08 4.88 4.74
N PRO A 99 -6.62 4.45 3.55
CA PRO A 99 -7.13 3.25 2.91
C PRO A 99 -6.69 1.98 3.65
N ASP A 100 -7.45 0.90 3.50
CA ASP A 100 -7.07 -0.43 4.01
C ASP A 100 -5.78 -0.95 3.35
N ILE A 101 -5.57 -0.63 2.08
CA ILE A 101 -4.37 -1.00 1.32
C ILE A 101 -3.71 0.26 0.73
N LEU A 102 -2.54 0.62 1.24
CA LEU A 102 -1.75 1.74 0.76
C LEU A 102 -0.55 1.26 -0.07
N LEU A 103 -0.49 1.62 -1.36
CA LEU A 103 0.69 1.41 -2.20
C LEU A 103 1.56 2.65 -2.20
N THR A 104 2.79 2.51 -1.74
CA THR A 104 3.77 3.59 -1.78
C THR A 104 5.15 3.06 -2.18
N ASN A 105 6.12 3.96 -2.32
CA ASN A 105 7.52 3.59 -2.47
C ASN A 105 8.32 4.13 -1.28
N TYR A 106 9.53 3.61 -1.07
CA TYR A 106 10.37 3.98 0.09
C TYR A 106 10.60 5.49 0.19
N SER A 107 10.87 6.18 -0.93
CA SER A 107 11.09 7.63 -0.94
C SER A 107 9.85 8.39 -0.47
N MET A 108 8.66 7.99 -0.92
CA MET A 108 7.42 8.64 -0.51
C MET A 108 7.08 8.30 0.95
N LEU A 109 7.29 7.07 1.39
CA LEU A 109 7.12 6.69 2.79
C LEU A 109 8.02 7.53 3.72
N GLU A 110 9.28 7.76 3.32
CA GLU A 110 10.19 8.63 4.07
C GLU A 110 9.66 10.06 4.21
N TYR A 111 9.13 10.63 3.11
CA TYR A 111 8.46 11.94 3.19
C TYR A 111 7.22 11.91 4.09
N MET A 112 6.41 10.85 4.02
CA MET A 112 5.19 10.74 4.80
C MET A 112 5.49 10.73 6.31
N LEU A 113 6.53 10.03 6.75
CA LEU A 113 6.89 9.90 8.17
C LEU A 113 7.23 11.25 8.84
N VAL A 114 7.77 12.21 8.08
CA VAL A 114 8.25 13.49 8.63
C VAL A 114 7.29 14.66 8.41
N ARG A 115 6.37 14.57 7.45
CA ARG A 115 5.56 15.72 7.04
C ARG A 115 4.25 15.79 7.84
N PRO A 116 3.91 16.96 8.43
CA PRO A 116 2.69 17.11 9.23
C PRO A 116 1.39 16.84 8.48
N ILE A 117 1.37 17.00 7.16
CA ILE A 117 0.15 16.79 6.36
C ILE A 117 -0.21 15.30 6.24
N GLU A 118 0.76 14.40 6.37
CA GLU A 118 0.54 12.95 6.37
C GLU A 118 0.47 12.35 7.78
N ALA A 119 0.68 13.15 8.83
CA ALA A 119 0.56 12.70 10.23
C ALA A 119 -0.77 12.00 10.54
N PRO A 120 -1.95 12.47 10.07
CA PRO A 120 -3.21 11.80 10.36
C PRO A 120 -3.29 10.34 9.84
N ILE A 121 -2.49 9.97 8.83
CA ILE A 121 -2.44 8.59 8.33
C ILE A 121 -1.85 7.67 9.39
N PHE A 122 -0.78 8.12 10.04
CA PHE A 122 -0.10 7.33 11.07
C PHE A 122 -0.87 7.33 12.38
N GLU A 123 -1.45 8.47 12.78
CA GLU A 123 -2.26 8.53 14.02
C GLU A 123 -3.49 7.62 13.95
N GLN A 124 -4.26 7.68 12.86
CA GLN A 124 -5.44 6.81 12.71
C GLN A 124 -5.07 5.33 12.62
N THR A 125 -3.98 5.00 11.90
CA THR A 125 -3.48 3.62 11.86
C THR A 125 -3.01 3.14 13.23
N LYS A 126 -2.32 3.99 14.00
CA LYS A 126 -1.88 3.70 15.37
C LYS A 126 -3.06 3.48 16.30
N GLU A 127 -4.06 4.36 16.25
CA GLU A 127 -5.30 4.22 17.03
C GLU A 127 -6.03 2.91 16.68
N TRP A 128 -6.12 2.57 15.39
CA TRP A 128 -6.65 1.30 14.95
C TRP A 128 -5.86 0.12 15.53
N LEU A 129 -4.53 0.11 15.42
CA LEU A 129 -3.69 -0.96 15.99
C LEU A 129 -3.85 -1.09 17.51
N ALA A 130 -3.97 0.03 18.24
CA ALA A 130 -4.15 0.05 19.68
C ALA A 130 -5.53 -0.48 20.12
N ALA A 131 -6.56 -0.35 19.26
CA ALA A 131 -7.93 -0.76 19.58
C ALA A 131 -8.11 -2.28 19.75
N SER A 132 -7.26 -3.11 19.13
CA SER A 132 -7.32 -4.56 19.29
C SER A 132 -5.99 -5.23 18.95
N ARG A 133 -5.58 -6.19 19.78
CA ARG A 133 -4.43 -7.07 19.49
C ARG A 133 -4.64 -7.96 18.26
N GLN A 134 -5.87 -8.08 17.77
CA GLN A 134 -6.19 -8.79 16.54
C GLN A 134 -5.96 -7.93 15.28
N HIS A 135 -5.78 -6.62 15.43
CA HIS A 135 -5.44 -5.74 14.32
C HIS A 135 -3.96 -5.90 13.99
N ILE A 136 -3.70 -6.37 12.77
CA ILE A 136 -2.36 -6.69 12.26
C ILE A 136 -2.03 -5.75 11.11
N LEU A 137 -0.93 -5.00 11.26
CA LEU A 137 -0.32 -4.27 10.16
C LEU A 137 0.39 -5.27 9.23
N THR A 138 -0.02 -5.34 7.97
CA THR A 138 0.70 -6.13 6.97
C THR A 138 1.60 -5.23 6.12
N LEU A 139 2.91 -5.42 6.24
CA LEU A 139 3.92 -4.73 5.43
C LEU A 139 4.43 -5.67 4.32
N VAL A 140 4.19 -5.28 3.07
CA VAL A 140 4.65 -6.03 1.90
C VAL A 140 5.75 -5.26 1.18
N LEU A 141 6.92 -5.90 1.02
CA LEU A 141 8.02 -5.40 0.23
C LEU A 141 8.18 -6.25 -1.03
N ASP A 142 7.94 -5.64 -2.17
CA ASP A 142 8.18 -6.30 -3.46
C ASP A 142 9.66 -6.15 -3.86
N GLU A 143 10.18 -7.16 -4.56
CA GLU A 143 11.54 -7.23 -5.09
C GLU A 143 12.62 -6.98 -4.02
N ALA A 144 12.51 -7.65 -2.87
CA ALA A 144 13.35 -7.40 -1.70
C ALA A 144 14.86 -7.59 -1.98
N HIS A 145 15.22 -8.39 -2.98
CA HIS A 145 16.59 -8.54 -3.48
C HIS A 145 17.23 -7.23 -3.97
N THR A 146 16.43 -6.19 -4.26
CA THR A 146 16.91 -4.87 -4.65
C THR A 146 17.40 -4.02 -3.46
N TYR A 147 17.09 -4.44 -2.23
CA TYR A 147 17.46 -3.75 -0.99
C TYR A 147 18.75 -4.33 -0.41
N THR A 148 19.88 -4.18 -1.10
CA THR A 148 21.20 -4.67 -0.65
C THR A 148 22.17 -3.51 -0.38
N GLY A 149 23.24 -3.80 0.37
CA GLY A 149 24.26 -2.81 0.73
C GLY A 149 23.68 -1.62 1.49
N ALA A 150 24.17 -0.41 1.19
CA ALA A 150 23.72 0.82 1.85
C ALA A 150 22.20 1.06 1.73
N ARG A 151 21.63 0.77 0.55
CA ARG A 151 20.18 0.94 0.30
C ARG A 151 19.34 -0.01 1.15
N GLY A 152 19.83 -1.25 1.36
CA GLY A 152 19.19 -2.21 2.27
C GLY A 152 19.13 -1.69 3.70
N THR A 153 20.25 -1.16 4.19
CA THR A 153 20.32 -0.55 5.51
C THR A 153 19.37 0.63 5.66
N GLU A 154 19.33 1.55 4.69
CA GLU A 154 18.41 2.70 4.70
C GLU A 154 16.94 2.26 4.76
N VAL A 155 16.55 1.27 3.96
CA VAL A 155 15.19 0.74 3.95
C VAL A 155 14.86 0.05 5.27
N ALA A 156 15.80 -0.70 5.85
CA ALA A 156 15.61 -1.33 7.15
C ALA A 156 15.39 -0.29 8.26
N TYR A 157 16.17 0.80 8.27
CA TYR A 157 15.93 1.92 9.19
C TYR A 157 14.61 2.65 8.93
N LEU A 158 14.20 2.80 7.67
CA LEU A 158 12.89 3.36 7.32
C LEU A 158 11.74 2.51 7.90
N ILE A 159 11.84 1.19 7.83
CA ILE A 159 10.85 0.26 8.38
C ILE A 159 10.81 0.35 9.92
N ARG A 160 11.97 0.40 10.58
CA ARG A 160 12.04 0.61 12.03
C ARG A 160 11.36 1.92 12.45
N ARG A 161 11.64 3.03 11.74
CA ARG A 161 10.98 4.32 11.97
C ARG A 161 9.47 4.25 11.75
N LEU A 162 9.00 3.47 10.77
CA LEU A 162 7.57 3.24 10.56
C LEU A 162 6.93 2.53 11.77
N PHE A 163 7.56 1.45 12.26
CA PHE A 163 7.04 0.71 13.41
C PHE A 163 7.05 1.55 14.69
N GLU A 164 8.13 2.31 14.92
CA GLU A 164 8.21 3.27 16.03
C GLU A 164 7.11 4.35 15.93
N ARG A 165 6.89 4.90 14.73
CA ARG A 165 5.87 5.93 14.51
C ARG A 165 4.45 5.43 14.76
N LEU A 166 4.20 4.16 14.48
CA LEU A 166 2.93 3.47 14.72
C LEU A 166 2.82 2.86 16.13
N GLU A 167 3.89 2.91 16.92
CA GLU A 167 3.99 2.27 18.24
C GLU A 167 3.58 0.79 18.23
N VAL A 168 3.98 0.08 17.18
CA VAL A 168 3.56 -1.31 16.94
C VAL A 168 4.70 -2.30 17.22
N GLY A 169 4.38 -3.36 17.94
CA GLY A 169 5.28 -4.47 18.24
C GLY A 169 5.20 -5.60 17.21
N PRO A 170 6.17 -6.53 17.22
CA PRO A 170 6.27 -7.63 16.26
C PRO A 170 5.13 -8.66 16.36
N GLU A 171 4.29 -8.59 17.39
CA GLU A 171 3.06 -9.39 17.55
C GLU A 171 1.89 -8.89 16.71
N GLN A 172 1.89 -7.62 16.32
CA GLN A 172 0.86 -6.98 15.49
C GLN A 172 1.36 -6.59 14.10
N VAL A 173 2.54 -7.09 13.70
CA VAL A 173 3.12 -6.87 12.38
C VAL A 173 3.27 -8.18 11.63
N ARG A 174 2.81 -8.20 10.38
CA ARG A 174 3.08 -9.26 9.41
C ARG A 174 3.95 -8.70 8.30
N CYS A 175 5.15 -9.26 8.14
CA CYS A 175 6.08 -8.86 7.09
C CYS A 175 6.07 -9.89 5.96
N ILE A 176 5.91 -9.42 4.72
CA ILE A 176 5.97 -10.23 3.51
C ILE A 176 7.01 -9.60 2.58
N ALA A 177 7.96 -10.39 2.11
CA ALA A 177 8.95 -9.96 1.12
C ALA A 177 8.95 -10.92 -0.06
N THR A 178 8.98 -10.40 -1.28
CA THR A 178 9.12 -11.21 -2.50
C THR A 178 10.57 -11.15 -3.00
N SER A 179 11.06 -12.23 -3.59
CA SER A 179 12.36 -12.26 -4.26
C SER A 179 12.31 -13.21 -5.44
N ALA A 180 12.90 -12.80 -6.57
CA ALA A 180 12.95 -13.61 -7.79
C ALA A 180 14.04 -14.71 -7.73
N SER A 181 15.05 -14.54 -6.88
CA SER A 181 16.18 -15.45 -6.76
C SER A 181 16.37 -15.88 -5.30
N LEU A 182 15.64 -16.92 -4.92
CA LEU A 182 15.86 -17.62 -3.66
C LEU A 182 16.64 -18.89 -4.00
N GLY A 183 17.91 -18.95 -3.62
CA GLY A 183 18.72 -20.15 -3.84
C GLY A 183 18.12 -21.37 -3.13
N GLU A 184 18.39 -22.56 -3.65
CA GLU A 184 17.71 -23.78 -3.19
C GLU A 184 18.37 -24.46 -2.01
N THR A 185 19.64 -24.15 -1.73
CA THR A 185 20.42 -24.79 -0.68
C THR A 185 19.99 -24.32 0.71
N GLU A 186 20.19 -25.16 1.73
CA GLU A 186 19.96 -24.78 3.13
C GLU A 186 20.72 -23.51 3.54
N GLU A 187 21.92 -23.33 3.00
CA GLU A 187 22.70 -22.10 3.19
C GLU A 187 22.03 -20.88 2.57
N ALA A 188 21.46 -21.02 1.38
CA ALA A 188 20.72 -19.94 0.74
C ALA A 188 19.45 -19.59 1.53
N LEU A 189 18.72 -20.58 2.01
CA LEU A 189 17.54 -20.38 2.85
C LEU A 189 17.88 -19.71 4.19
N ARG A 190 19.02 -20.05 4.81
CA ARG A 190 19.52 -19.35 6.00
C ARG A 190 19.84 -17.89 5.69
N ARG A 191 20.54 -17.60 4.59
CA ARG A 191 20.84 -16.21 4.17
C ARG A 191 19.58 -15.38 3.92
N VAL A 192 18.55 -15.98 3.35
CA VAL A 192 17.25 -15.31 3.12
C VAL A 192 16.57 -14.95 4.44
N ARG A 193 16.57 -15.86 5.41
CA ARG A 193 16.03 -15.60 6.76
C ARG A 193 16.82 -14.52 7.49
N HIS A 194 18.15 -14.58 7.45
CA HIS A 194 19.02 -13.53 7.99
C HIS A 194 18.73 -12.17 7.37
N PHE A 195 18.65 -12.10 6.04
CA PHE A 195 18.32 -10.88 5.32
C PHE A 195 16.96 -10.32 5.72
N ALA A 196 15.93 -11.16 5.80
CA ALA A 196 14.59 -10.73 6.24
C ALA A 196 14.60 -10.23 7.70
N SER A 197 15.35 -10.90 8.57
CA SER A 197 15.58 -10.49 9.96
C SER A 197 16.21 -9.10 10.04
N GLU A 198 17.28 -8.85 9.29
CA GLU A 198 17.93 -7.54 9.25
C GLU A 198 17.04 -6.45 8.65
N LEU A 199 16.28 -6.77 7.60
CA LEU A 199 15.42 -5.84 6.89
C LEU A 199 14.22 -5.39 7.73
N PHE A 200 13.53 -6.34 8.36
CA PHE A 200 12.32 -6.06 9.14
C PHE A 200 12.58 -5.86 10.64
N GLY A 201 13.78 -6.21 11.13
CA GLY A 201 14.13 -6.11 12.54
C GLY A 201 13.38 -7.12 13.42
N HIS A 202 13.19 -8.35 12.93
CA HIS A 202 12.54 -9.45 13.69
C HIS A 202 13.45 -10.68 13.72
N PRO A 203 13.36 -11.54 14.74
CA PRO A 203 14.17 -12.76 14.83
C PRO A 203 14.03 -13.70 13.61
N GLU A 204 15.11 -14.38 13.22
CA GLU A 204 15.16 -15.26 12.03
C GLU A 204 14.16 -16.41 12.09
N ASP A 205 13.89 -16.95 13.27
CA ASP A 205 12.96 -18.05 13.51
C ASP A 205 11.49 -17.68 13.23
N ARG A 206 11.18 -16.39 13.11
CA ARG A 206 9.85 -15.90 12.70
C ARG A 206 9.67 -15.82 11.18
N PHE A 207 10.71 -16.08 10.39
CA PHE A 207 10.64 -16.04 8.93
C PHE A 207 10.57 -17.44 8.33
N THR A 208 9.59 -17.63 7.45
CA THR A 208 9.43 -18.83 6.65
C THR A 208 9.54 -18.47 5.17
N VAL A 209 10.26 -19.30 4.41
CA VAL A 209 10.36 -19.15 2.96
C VAL A 209 9.25 -19.96 2.30
N ILE A 210 8.38 -19.29 1.55
CA ILE A 210 7.31 -19.90 0.76
C ILE A 210 7.77 -19.92 -0.70
N ARG A 211 7.72 -21.08 -1.34
CA ARG A 211 7.98 -21.24 -2.78
C ARG A 211 6.65 -21.38 -3.51
N ALA A 212 6.54 -20.76 -4.68
CA ALA A 212 5.45 -21.08 -5.59
C ALA A 212 5.75 -22.45 -6.21
N GLU A 213 4.83 -23.41 -6.00
CA GLU A 213 4.81 -24.67 -6.73
C GLU A 213 4.32 -24.47 -8.16
#